data_AF-A0A7X9Q132-F1
#
_entry.id   AF-A0A7X9Q132-F1
#
_cell.length_a   1.000
_cell.length_b   1.000
_cell.length_c   1.000
_cell.angle_alpha   90.00
_cell.angle_beta   90.00
_cell.angle_gamma   90.00
#
_symmetry.space_group_name_H-M   'P 1'
#
loop_
_entity.id
_entity.type
_entity.pdbx_description
1 polymer ?
#
loop_
_entity_poly.entity_id
_entity_poly.type
_entity_poly.pdbx_seq_one_letter_code
_entity_poly.pdbx_strand_id
1 'polypeptide(L)'
;MQHILDAIQSNASADDFANLTVPSSYRAVHVLKDEQDMWKGVASKDKDPRQSLHVGDVPTPELAPDEVYLAVMASSINFNTVWSSIFEPVSTFGPMARLARESQWAQRHDQPYQVVGSDAAGVVVQVGTAVRNWKPGDRVTVHCNHVDDQDQSAHDDSMMAANQRIWGYETNFGGLADLAVVKANQLMPKPAHLTWEEAAVNALCNSTSYRMLVGRNGARMKQGDVVLIWGATGGIGAYATQYVLNGGGIPVCVVSSADKADIL
;
A
#
# COMPACT_ATOMS: atom_id res chain seq x y z
N MET A 1 12.76 6.61 -16.49
CA MET A 1 12.93 5.81 -15.26
C MET A 1 14.40 5.54 -14.93
N GLN A 2 15.25 5.11 -15.88
CA GLN A 2 16.66 4.77 -15.60
C GLN A 2 17.45 5.87 -14.85
N HIS A 3 17.34 7.14 -15.26
CA HIS A 3 18.03 8.23 -14.57
C HIS A 3 17.64 8.40 -13.09
N ILE A 4 16.38 8.09 -12.74
CA ILE A 4 15.92 8.11 -11.35
C ILE A 4 16.57 6.97 -10.56
N LEU A 5 16.63 5.76 -11.15
CA LEU A 5 17.30 4.62 -10.53
C LEU A 5 18.80 4.89 -10.31
N ASP A 6 19.49 5.44 -11.33
CA ASP A 6 20.91 5.78 -11.24
C ASP A 6 21.17 6.82 -10.12
N ALA A 7 20.29 7.81 -9.98
CA ALA A 7 20.35 8.80 -8.90
C ALA A 7 20.18 8.17 -7.51
N ILE A 8 19.26 7.21 -7.36
CA ILE A 8 19.05 6.48 -6.10
C ILE A 8 20.29 5.64 -5.76
N GLN A 9 20.84 4.92 -6.73
CA GLN A 9 22.00 4.03 -6.52
C GLN A 9 23.29 4.80 -6.22
N SER A 10 23.44 6.01 -6.75
CA SER A 10 24.58 6.89 -6.49
C SER A 10 24.45 7.72 -5.20
N ASN A 11 23.33 7.62 -4.48
CA ASN A 11 23.00 8.48 -3.33
C ASN A 11 23.05 9.98 -3.69
N ALA A 12 22.43 10.35 -4.82
CA ALA A 12 22.37 11.72 -5.29
C ALA A 12 21.76 12.68 -4.26
N SER A 13 22.11 13.96 -4.36
CA SER A 13 21.62 15.00 -3.45
C SER A 13 20.15 15.33 -3.71
N ALA A 14 19.50 16.02 -2.76
CA ALA A 14 18.12 16.48 -2.94
C ALA A 14 17.96 17.41 -4.17
N ASP A 15 18.98 18.23 -4.45
CA ASP A 15 18.99 19.11 -5.62
C ASP A 15 19.08 18.32 -6.93
N ASP A 16 19.83 17.21 -6.95
CA ASP A 16 19.88 16.32 -8.11
C ASP A 16 18.50 15.70 -8.37
N PHE A 17 17.83 15.22 -7.32
CA PHE A 17 16.46 14.68 -7.43
C PHE A 17 15.45 15.72 -7.91
N ALA A 18 15.53 16.95 -7.42
CA ALA A 18 14.62 18.03 -7.81
C ALA A 18 14.73 18.41 -9.30
N ASN A 19 15.86 18.13 -9.94
CA ASN A 19 16.09 18.36 -11.36
C ASN A 19 15.77 17.15 -12.24
N LEU A 20 15.40 16.00 -11.65
CA LEU A 20 15.02 14.83 -12.42
C LEU A 20 13.67 15.06 -13.11
N THR A 21 13.61 14.69 -14.39
CA THR A 21 12.36 14.70 -15.14
C THR A 21 11.54 13.46 -14.78
N VAL A 22 10.32 13.69 -14.29
CA VAL A 22 9.33 12.61 -14.10
C VAL A 22 8.89 12.12 -15.48
N PRO A 23 8.96 10.80 -15.77
CA PRO A 23 8.58 10.29 -17.08
C PRO A 23 7.09 10.45 -17.33
N SER A 24 6.68 10.57 -18.60
CA SER A 24 5.26 10.67 -19.00
C SER A 24 4.48 9.35 -18.84
N SER A 25 5.18 8.22 -18.71
CA SER A 25 4.63 6.90 -18.43
C SER A 25 5.60 6.09 -17.54
N TYR A 26 5.07 5.07 -16.89
CA TYR A 26 5.85 4.17 -16.05
C TYR A 26 5.28 2.75 -16.12
N ARG A 27 6.14 1.75 -15.89
CA ARG A 27 5.73 0.35 -15.86
C ARG A 27 5.00 0.05 -14.57
N ALA A 28 3.87 -0.65 -14.67
CA ALA A 28 3.01 -1.00 -13.55
C ALA A 28 2.37 -2.38 -13.72
N VAL A 29 2.14 -3.06 -12.60
CA VAL A 29 1.21 -4.19 -12.52
C VAL A 29 -0.20 -3.63 -12.38
N HIS A 30 -1.11 -4.01 -13.28
CA HIS A 30 -2.45 -3.47 -13.31
C HIS A 30 -3.51 -4.47 -13.78
N VAL A 31 -4.76 -4.25 -13.38
CA VAL A 31 -5.94 -4.95 -13.91
C VAL A 31 -6.72 -4.02 -14.86
N LEU A 32 -7.55 -4.57 -15.74
CA LEU A 32 -8.32 -3.82 -16.75
C LEU A 32 -9.82 -3.79 -16.46
N LYS A 33 -10.44 -2.63 -16.71
CA LYS A 33 -11.89 -2.42 -16.46
C LYS A 33 -12.76 -3.29 -17.36
N ASP A 34 -12.33 -3.50 -18.61
CA ASP A 34 -13.04 -4.31 -19.59
C ASP A 34 -13.00 -5.82 -19.25
N GLU A 35 -12.10 -6.24 -18.36
CA GLU A 35 -11.95 -7.62 -17.90
C GLU A 35 -12.67 -7.90 -16.57
N GLN A 36 -13.33 -6.91 -15.96
CA GLN A 36 -13.88 -7.04 -14.60
C GLN A 36 -14.93 -8.17 -14.44
N ASP A 37 -15.54 -8.61 -15.55
CA ASP A 37 -16.51 -9.71 -15.58
C ASP A 37 -15.91 -11.04 -16.07
N MET A 38 -14.59 -11.13 -16.32
CA MET A 38 -13.92 -12.30 -16.89
C MET A 38 -14.10 -13.58 -16.04
N TRP A 39 -14.31 -13.41 -14.73
CA TRP A 39 -14.47 -14.51 -13.78
C TRP A 39 -15.93 -14.95 -13.55
N LYS A 40 -16.89 -14.44 -14.34
CA LYS A 40 -18.30 -14.80 -14.19
C LYS A 40 -18.50 -16.31 -14.35
N GLY A 41 -19.02 -16.94 -13.29
CA GLY A 41 -19.26 -18.39 -13.27
C GLY A 41 -18.04 -19.24 -12.89
N VAL A 42 -16.88 -18.63 -12.64
CA VAL A 42 -15.68 -19.33 -12.16
C VAL A 42 -15.66 -19.32 -10.63
N ALA A 43 -15.42 -20.47 -10.00
CA ALA A 43 -15.30 -20.56 -8.55
C ALA A 43 -14.04 -19.82 -8.06
N SER A 44 -14.12 -19.12 -6.92
CA SER A 44 -13.04 -18.23 -6.43
C SER A 44 -11.67 -18.89 -6.35
N LYS A 45 -11.61 -20.17 -5.95
CA LYS A 45 -10.37 -20.96 -5.86
C LYS A 45 -9.70 -21.25 -7.22
N ASP A 46 -10.47 -21.18 -8.30
CA ASP A 46 -10.04 -21.51 -9.66
C ASP A 46 -9.77 -20.23 -10.48
N LYS A 47 -10.02 -19.05 -9.90
CA LYS A 47 -9.65 -17.75 -10.48
C LYS A 47 -8.14 -17.57 -10.34
N ASP A 48 -7.45 -17.42 -11.46
CA ASP A 48 -6.00 -17.33 -11.53
C ASP A 48 -5.56 -15.87 -11.72
N PRO A 49 -4.96 -15.21 -10.71
CA PRO A 49 -4.47 -13.84 -10.81
C PRO A 49 -3.55 -13.57 -12.00
N ARG A 50 -2.84 -14.59 -12.50
CA ARG A 50 -1.91 -14.46 -13.64
C ARG A 50 -2.62 -14.16 -14.95
N GLN A 51 -3.93 -14.37 -15.03
CA GLN A 51 -4.73 -14.10 -16.24
C GLN A 51 -5.30 -12.68 -16.28
N SER A 52 -5.39 -12.00 -15.13
CA SER A 52 -6.00 -10.67 -15.01
C SER A 52 -5.00 -9.57 -14.68
N LEU A 53 -3.82 -9.93 -14.14
CA LEU A 53 -2.73 -8.99 -13.87
C LEU A 53 -1.86 -8.84 -15.11
N HIS A 54 -1.78 -7.61 -15.60
CA HIS A 54 -0.93 -7.21 -16.72
C HIS A 54 0.28 -6.44 -16.22
N VAL A 55 1.40 -6.58 -16.91
CA VAL A 55 2.60 -5.76 -16.69
C VAL A 55 2.83 -4.93 -17.94
N GLY A 56 2.75 -3.61 -17.81
CA GLY A 56 2.88 -2.70 -18.95
C GLY A 56 3.00 -1.24 -18.53
N ASP A 57 3.19 -0.36 -19.50
CA ASP A 57 3.31 1.08 -19.26
C ASP A 57 1.93 1.72 -19.13
N VAL A 58 1.78 2.55 -18.09
CA VAL A 58 0.60 3.40 -17.85
C VAL A 58 1.02 4.87 -17.81
N PRO A 59 0.14 5.82 -18.17
CA PRO A 59 0.47 7.24 -18.13
C PRO A 59 0.70 7.73 -16.69
N THR A 60 1.65 8.64 -16.53
CA THR A 60 1.89 9.32 -15.25
C THR A 60 0.75 10.32 -14.98
N PRO A 61 -0.04 10.16 -13.90
CA PRO A 61 -1.11 11.09 -13.58
C PRO A 61 -0.53 12.41 -13.07
N GLU A 62 -1.17 13.55 -13.31
CA GLU A 62 -0.77 14.84 -12.75
C GLU A 62 -0.71 14.79 -11.21
N LEU A 63 0.26 15.45 -10.57
CA LEU A 63 0.45 15.42 -9.11
C LEU A 63 -0.48 16.41 -8.39
N ALA A 64 -1.26 15.95 -7.40
CA ALA A 64 -2.07 16.84 -6.59
C ALA A 64 -1.22 17.62 -5.55
N PRO A 65 -1.71 18.76 -5.01
CA PRO A 65 -0.94 19.59 -4.08
C PRO A 65 -0.48 18.87 -2.81
N ASP A 66 -1.25 17.90 -2.31
CA ASP A 66 -0.98 17.13 -1.09
C ASP A 66 -0.29 15.77 -1.37
N GLU A 67 0.09 15.50 -2.62
CA GLU A 67 0.63 14.22 -3.06
C GLU A 67 2.15 14.26 -3.32
N VAL A 68 2.72 13.07 -3.48
CA VAL A 68 4.13 12.84 -3.76
C VAL A 68 4.26 11.81 -4.88
N TYR A 69 5.14 12.08 -5.85
CA TYR A 69 5.66 11.04 -6.73
C TYR A 69 6.73 10.25 -6.00
N LEU A 70 6.50 8.95 -5.86
CA LEU A 70 7.43 8.02 -5.24
C LEU A 70 8.05 7.12 -6.30
N ALA A 71 9.36 7.14 -6.44
CA ALA A 71 10.09 6.10 -7.16
C ALA A 71 10.12 4.84 -6.28
N VAL A 72 9.36 3.83 -6.68
CA VAL A 72 9.21 2.62 -5.87
C VAL A 72 10.40 1.72 -6.11
N MET A 73 11.08 1.36 -5.02
CA MET A 73 12.21 0.42 -5.04
C MET A 73 11.74 -1.01 -4.77
N ALA A 74 10.71 -1.15 -3.93
CA ALA A 74 10.05 -2.43 -3.67
C ALA A 74 8.61 -2.21 -3.20
N SER A 75 7.79 -3.23 -3.39
CA SER A 75 6.41 -3.32 -2.91
C SER A 75 6.17 -4.72 -2.31
N SER A 76 4.93 -5.05 -1.98
CA SER A 76 4.55 -6.35 -1.42
C SER A 76 3.25 -6.83 -2.05
N ILE A 77 3.00 -8.14 -1.97
CA ILE A 77 1.70 -8.73 -2.30
C ILE A 77 0.89 -8.83 -1.03
N ASN A 78 -0.27 -8.17 -1.01
CA ASN A 78 -1.24 -8.26 0.06
C ASN A 78 -2.48 -9.05 -0.39
N PHE A 79 -3.28 -9.53 0.56
CA PHE A 79 -4.55 -10.21 0.23
C PHE A 79 -5.47 -9.32 -0.61
N ASN A 80 -5.47 -8.01 -0.39
CA ASN A 80 -6.24 -7.06 -1.20
C ASN A 80 -5.75 -6.98 -2.66
N THR A 81 -4.46 -7.24 -2.92
CA THR A 81 -3.92 -7.37 -4.28
C THR A 81 -4.49 -8.60 -4.97
N VAL A 82 -4.58 -9.72 -4.24
CA VAL A 82 -5.20 -10.95 -4.73
C VAL A 82 -6.68 -10.71 -5.02
N TRP A 83 -7.43 -10.10 -4.10
CA TRP A 83 -8.85 -9.77 -4.29
C TRP A 83 -9.11 -8.85 -5.48
N SER A 84 -8.27 -7.81 -5.69
CA SER A 84 -8.33 -6.99 -6.91
C SER A 84 -8.13 -7.82 -8.17
N SER A 85 -7.15 -8.73 -8.20
CA SER A 85 -6.88 -9.55 -9.38
C SER A 85 -8.02 -10.51 -9.74
N ILE A 86 -8.82 -10.93 -8.76
CA ILE A 86 -9.95 -11.83 -9.00
C ILE A 86 -11.32 -11.13 -9.00
N PHE A 87 -11.30 -9.79 -8.94
CA PHE A 87 -12.46 -8.90 -8.89
C PHE A 87 -13.47 -9.24 -7.77
N GLU A 88 -12.97 -9.67 -6.61
CA GLU A 88 -13.78 -10.05 -5.44
C GLU A 88 -13.58 -9.11 -4.24
N PRO A 89 -14.59 -8.98 -3.36
CA PRO A 89 -15.97 -9.49 -3.51
C PRO A 89 -16.76 -8.73 -4.58
N VAL A 90 -16.27 -7.56 -4.98
CA VAL A 90 -16.75 -6.76 -6.10
C VAL A 90 -15.56 -6.12 -6.80
N SER A 91 -15.74 -5.74 -8.07
CA SER A 91 -14.75 -4.97 -8.82
C SER A 91 -14.40 -3.64 -8.14
N THR A 92 -13.11 -3.38 -8.00
CA THR A 92 -12.50 -2.16 -7.45
C THR A 92 -12.72 -0.91 -8.32
N PHE A 93 -13.08 -1.08 -9.60
CA PHE A 93 -13.45 0.02 -10.50
C PHE A 93 -14.70 0.78 -10.02
N GLY A 94 -15.64 0.11 -9.34
CA GLY A 94 -16.83 0.75 -8.77
C GLY A 94 -16.49 1.78 -7.67
N PRO A 95 -15.74 1.40 -6.61
CA PRO A 95 -15.17 2.34 -5.65
C PRO A 95 -14.40 3.53 -6.26
N MET A 96 -13.52 3.29 -7.25
CA MET A 96 -12.77 4.38 -7.89
C MET A 96 -13.65 5.35 -8.68
N ALA A 97 -14.68 4.85 -9.38
CA ALA A 97 -15.67 5.69 -10.06
C ALA A 97 -16.52 6.53 -9.08
N ARG A 98 -16.65 6.11 -7.81
CA ARG A 98 -17.26 6.92 -6.74
C ARG A 98 -16.30 7.97 -6.22
N LEU A 99 -15.04 7.59 -5.95
CA LEU A 99 -13.96 8.51 -5.56
C LEU A 99 -13.80 9.65 -6.58
N ALA A 100 -13.83 9.36 -7.88
CA ALA A 100 -13.69 10.34 -8.94
C ALA A 100 -14.73 11.49 -8.92
N ARG A 101 -15.84 11.33 -8.17
CA ARG A 101 -16.88 12.35 -8.04
C ARG A 101 -16.60 13.36 -6.92
N GLU A 102 -15.60 13.11 -6.08
CA GLU A 102 -15.33 13.93 -4.88
C GLU A 102 -14.60 15.24 -5.19
N SER A 103 -13.68 15.23 -6.15
CA SER A 103 -12.90 16.44 -6.52
C SER A 103 -12.25 16.31 -7.89
N GLN A 104 -11.75 17.42 -8.42
CA GLN A 104 -10.96 17.43 -9.67
C GLN A 104 -9.71 16.52 -9.58
N TRP A 105 -9.08 16.45 -8.41
CA TRP A 105 -7.89 15.62 -8.20
C TRP A 105 -8.25 14.15 -8.12
N ALA A 106 -9.42 13.83 -7.56
CA ALA A 106 -9.89 12.46 -7.45
C ALA A 106 -10.31 11.85 -8.79
N GLN A 107 -10.71 12.66 -9.77
CA GLN A 107 -11.07 12.20 -11.13
C GLN A 107 -9.98 11.36 -11.78
N ARG A 108 -8.71 11.64 -11.47
CA ARG A 108 -7.57 10.88 -12.00
C ARG A 108 -7.63 9.40 -11.66
N HIS A 109 -8.32 8.97 -10.60
CA HIS A 109 -8.38 7.57 -10.21
C HIS A 109 -9.34 6.70 -11.04
N ASP A 110 -10.36 7.25 -11.69
CA ASP A 110 -11.27 6.48 -12.58
C ASP A 110 -10.62 6.35 -13.96
N GLN A 111 -9.82 5.30 -14.10
CA GLN A 111 -9.10 4.95 -15.32
C GLN A 111 -9.63 3.62 -15.89
N PRO A 112 -9.37 3.32 -17.18
CA PRO A 112 -9.67 2.00 -17.74
C PRO A 112 -8.76 0.88 -17.21
N TYR A 113 -7.78 1.23 -16.37
CA TYR A 113 -6.86 0.32 -15.68
C TYR A 113 -6.77 0.67 -14.19
N GLN A 114 -6.36 -0.28 -13.35
CA GLN A 114 -6.00 -0.01 -11.96
C GLN A 114 -4.59 -0.52 -11.69
N VAL A 115 -3.68 0.38 -11.33
CA VAL A 115 -2.38 0.02 -10.74
C VAL A 115 -2.59 -0.47 -9.32
N VAL A 116 -2.25 -1.73 -9.06
CA VAL A 116 -2.44 -2.39 -7.76
C VAL A 116 -1.24 -2.20 -6.81
N GLY A 117 -1.39 -2.62 -5.57
CA GLY A 117 -0.31 -2.63 -4.57
C GLY A 117 -0.53 -1.59 -3.48
N SER A 118 -0.60 -2.06 -2.23
CA SER A 118 -0.93 -1.21 -1.07
C SER A 118 0.23 -0.98 -0.12
N ASP A 119 1.42 -1.40 -0.51
CA ASP A 119 2.68 -1.19 0.21
C ASP A 119 3.73 -0.67 -0.76
N ALA A 120 4.66 0.14 -0.28
CA ALA A 120 5.87 0.48 -1.02
C ALA A 120 6.98 0.92 -0.07
N ALA A 121 8.22 0.72 -0.50
CA ALA A 121 9.39 1.45 -0.03
C ALA A 121 10.07 2.09 -1.24
N GLY A 122 10.49 3.34 -1.10
CA GLY A 122 11.01 4.09 -2.23
C GLY A 122 11.64 5.42 -1.87
N VAL A 123 11.90 6.21 -2.90
CA VAL A 123 12.50 7.55 -2.77
C VAL A 123 11.54 8.59 -3.33
N VAL A 124 11.30 9.65 -2.56
CA VAL A 124 10.51 10.80 -3.00
C VAL A 124 11.21 11.47 -4.18
N VAL A 125 10.50 11.63 -5.31
CA VAL A 125 11.05 12.26 -6.52
C VAL A 125 10.58 13.71 -6.64
N GLN A 126 9.29 13.94 -6.39
CA GLN A 126 8.68 15.26 -6.48
C GLN A 126 7.54 15.34 -5.48
N VAL A 127 7.28 16.53 -4.96
CA VAL A 127 6.21 16.80 -4.01
C VAL A 127 5.25 17.85 -4.54
N GLY A 128 3.97 17.72 -4.19
CA GLY A 128 2.95 18.73 -4.45
C GLY A 128 3.18 20.01 -3.65
N THR A 129 2.54 21.09 -4.08
CA THR A 129 2.79 22.44 -3.54
C THR A 129 2.36 22.64 -2.09
N ALA A 130 1.54 21.75 -1.51
CA ALA A 130 1.10 21.79 -0.13
C ALA A 130 1.87 20.81 0.79
N VAL A 131 2.80 20.02 0.24
CA VAL A 131 3.63 19.10 1.02
C VAL A 131 4.70 19.88 1.79
N ARG A 132 4.82 19.59 3.09
CA ARG A 132 5.69 20.33 4.02
C ARG A 132 6.77 19.51 4.71
N ASN A 133 6.50 18.22 4.93
CA ASN A 133 7.35 17.35 5.77
C ASN A 133 8.29 16.46 4.95
N TRP A 134 8.16 16.47 3.63
CA TRP A 134 8.88 15.59 2.71
C TRP A 134 9.46 16.40 1.57
N LYS A 135 10.61 15.94 1.05
CA LYS A 135 11.32 16.56 -0.08
C LYS A 135 11.92 15.50 -1.00
N PRO A 136 12.24 15.85 -2.26
CA PRO A 136 12.99 14.98 -3.15
C PRO A 136 14.24 14.39 -2.49
N GLY A 137 14.46 13.08 -2.69
CA GLY A 137 15.54 12.30 -2.09
C GLY A 137 15.22 11.61 -0.75
N ASP A 138 14.10 11.95 -0.09
CA ASP A 138 13.70 11.29 1.16
C ASP A 138 13.38 9.80 0.92
N ARG A 139 13.92 8.93 1.78
CA ARG A 139 13.69 7.47 1.74
C ARG A 139 12.53 7.11 2.66
N VAL A 140 11.48 6.55 2.08
CA VAL A 140 10.20 6.38 2.77
C VAL A 140 9.62 4.98 2.58
N THR A 141 8.74 4.61 3.50
CA THR A 141 7.73 3.55 3.33
C THR A 141 6.34 4.19 3.29
N VAL A 142 5.36 3.48 2.74
CA VAL A 142 4.00 3.99 2.56
C VAL A 142 3.01 3.11 3.30
N HIS A 143 2.18 3.70 4.16
CA HIS A 143 0.99 3.00 4.68
C HIS A 143 -0.21 3.18 3.76
N CYS A 144 -1.09 2.19 3.74
CA CYS A 144 -2.22 2.18 2.81
C CYS A 144 -3.41 3.07 3.19
N ASN A 145 -3.45 3.64 4.40
CA ASN A 145 -4.58 4.50 4.81
C ASN A 145 -4.62 5.81 4.00
N HIS A 146 -5.52 5.89 3.03
CA HIS A 146 -5.78 7.08 2.22
C HIS A 146 -7.00 7.80 2.78
N VAL A 147 -6.80 9.03 3.25
CA VAL A 147 -7.83 9.85 3.90
C VAL A 147 -7.81 11.26 3.35
N ASP A 148 -8.96 11.92 3.33
CA ASP A 148 -9.03 13.38 3.16
C ASP A 148 -8.91 14.05 4.53
N ASP A 149 -7.87 14.84 4.73
CA ASP A 149 -7.64 15.53 6.00
C ASP A 149 -8.70 16.63 6.28
N GLN A 150 -9.55 16.97 5.30
CA GLN A 150 -10.69 17.88 5.48
C GLN A 150 -11.91 17.20 6.12
N ASP A 151 -11.98 15.86 6.16
CA ASP A 151 -13.08 15.16 6.83
C ASP A 151 -12.95 15.31 8.35
N GLN A 152 -13.86 16.08 8.94
CA GLN A 152 -13.90 16.32 10.39
C GLN A 152 -14.01 15.03 11.22
N SER A 153 -14.60 13.97 10.67
CA SER A 153 -14.70 12.68 11.35
C SER A 153 -13.35 11.95 11.46
N ALA A 154 -12.35 12.36 10.68
CA ALA A 154 -11.00 11.81 10.73
C ALA A 154 -10.15 12.33 11.90
N HIS A 155 -10.58 13.40 12.59
CA HIS A 155 -9.69 14.19 13.46
C HIS A 155 -9.42 13.56 14.84
N ASP A 156 -10.24 12.61 15.28
CA ASP A 156 -9.95 11.79 16.48
C ASP A 156 -9.32 10.43 16.12
N ASP A 157 -9.79 9.83 15.02
CA ASP A 157 -9.25 8.61 14.44
C ASP A 157 -9.49 8.59 12.92
N SER A 158 -8.41 8.71 12.13
CA SER A 158 -8.52 8.79 10.67
C SER A 158 -9.08 7.52 10.04
N MET A 159 -9.08 6.38 10.75
CA MET A 159 -9.75 5.17 10.29
C MET A 159 -11.28 5.26 10.34
N MET A 160 -11.84 6.21 11.09
CA MET A 160 -13.28 6.46 11.19
C MET A 160 -13.78 7.50 10.18
N ALA A 161 -12.88 8.04 9.35
CA ALA A 161 -13.25 9.01 8.32
C ALA A 161 -14.27 8.39 7.36
N ALA A 162 -15.31 9.14 6.99
CA ALA A 162 -16.36 8.66 6.09
C ALA A 162 -15.84 8.38 4.67
N ASN A 163 -14.69 8.94 4.32
CA ASN A 163 -14.01 8.82 3.04
C ASN A 163 -12.68 8.04 3.12
N GLN A 164 -12.45 7.33 4.23
CA GLN A 164 -11.29 6.45 4.38
C GLN A 164 -11.26 5.41 3.27
N ARG A 165 -10.08 5.20 2.69
CA ARG A 165 -9.83 4.24 1.60
C ARG A 165 -8.51 3.53 1.79
N ILE A 166 -8.36 2.39 1.14
CA ILE A 166 -7.10 1.66 1.04
C ILE A 166 -6.40 1.99 -0.28
N TRP A 167 -5.21 2.59 -0.19
CA TRP A 167 -4.38 2.95 -1.34
C TRP A 167 -4.02 1.73 -2.19
N GLY A 168 -4.09 1.87 -3.51
CA GLY A 168 -3.83 0.78 -4.48
C GLY A 168 -4.92 -0.30 -4.53
N TYR A 169 -5.99 -0.16 -3.74
CA TYR A 169 -7.16 -1.04 -3.72
C TYR A 169 -8.44 -0.26 -4.06
N GLU A 170 -8.75 0.79 -3.30
CA GLU A 170 -9.86 1.73 -3.53
C GLU A 170 -9.42 3.05 -4.17
N THR A 171 -8.12 3.21 -4.34
CA THR A 171 -7.50 4.27 -5.16
C THR A 171 -6.64 3.62 -6.24
N ASN A 172 -6.42 4.37 -7.31
CA ASN A 172 -5.44 4.00 -8.33
C ASN A 172 -3.99 4.32 -7.89
N PHE A 173 -3.03 4.10 -8.78
CA PHE A 173 -1.62 4.50 -8.64
C PHE A 173 -0.90 3.82 -7.45
N GLY A 174 -1.19 2.53 -7.25
CA GLY A 174 -0.61 1.68 -6.22
C GLY A 174 0.89 1.41 -6.35
N GLY A 175 1.42 0.65 -5.39
CA GLY A 175 2.86 0.42 -5.21
C GLY A 175 3.47 -0.68 -6.07
N LEU A 176 2.70 -1.55 -6.75
CA LEU A 176 3.27 -2.57 -7.64
C LEU A 176 3.60 -1.97 -9.00
N ALA A 177 4.49 -0.99 -9.01
CA ALA A 177 4.88 -0.21 -10.18
C ALA A 177 6.27 0.41 -9.98
N ASP A 178 6.88 0.93 -11.05
CA ASP A 178 8.14 1.67 -10.96
C ASP A 178 7.93 3.09 -10.35
N LEU A 179 6.72 3.63 -10.42
CA LEU A 179 6.30 4.91 -9.84
C LEU A 179 4.96 4.75 -9.13
N ALA A 180 4.78 5.44 -8.00
CA ALA A 180 3.52 5.52 -7.27
C ALA A 180 3.12 6.98 -7.00
N VAL A 181 1.82 7.21 -6.83
CA VAL A 181 1.27 8.47 -6.32
C VAL A 181 0.62 8.22 -4.98
N VAL A 182 1.08 8.95 -3.97
CA VAL A 182 0.65 8.79 -2.58
C VAL A 182 0.42 10.15 -1.96
N LYS A 183 -0.54 10.26 -1.05
CA LYS A 183 -0.66 11.47 -0.23
C LYS A 183 0.53 11.58 0.72
N ALA A 184 0.97 12.79 1.00
CA ALA A 184 2.10 13.05 1.89
C ALA A 184 1.89 12.53 3.33
N ASN A 185 0.63 12.44 3.77
CA ASN A 185 0.25 11.88 5.08
C ASN A 185 0.35 10.34 5.13
N GLN A 186 0.61 9.65 4.01
CA GLN A 186 0.82 8.20 3.95
C GLN A 186 2.27 7.77 4.17
N LEU A 187 3.19 8.74 4.10
CA LEU A 187 4.62 8.47 4.14
C LEU A 187 5.12 8.30 5.57
N MET A 188 6.04 7.36 5.74
CA MET A 188 6.82 7.16 6.96
C MET A 188 8.30 7.06 6.60
N PRO A 189 9.24 7.43 7.48
CA PRO A 189 10.66 7.25 7.20
C PRO A 189 10.98 5.77 7.02
N LYS A 190 11.73 5.44 5.96
CA LYS A 190 12.18 4.06 5.75
C LYS A 190 13.12 3.64 6.90
N PRO A 191 12.92 2.47 7.53
CA PRO A 191 13.89 1.92 8.48
C PRO A 191 15.26 1.76 7.83
N ALA A 192 16.27 2.44 8.38
CA ALA A 192 17.60 2.56 7.76
C ALA A 192 18.37 1.24 7.71
N HIS A 193 18.07 0.30 8.62
CA HIS A 193 18.75 -0.99 8.73
C HIS A 193 18.16 -2.09 7.84
N LEU A 194 16.98 -1.85 7.23
CA LEU A 194 16.33 -2.80 6.34
C LEU A 194 16.73 -2.54 4.89
N THR A 195 16.68 -3.55 4.04
CA THR A 195 16.68 -3.41 2.57
C THR A 195 15.39 -2.73 2.08
N TRP A 196 15.22 -2.58 0.76
CA TRP A 196 14.00 -1.94 0.22
C TRP A 196 12.80 -2.88 0.35
N GLU A 197 12.99 -4.13 -0.05
CA GLU A 197 12.02 -5.22 0.03
C GLU A 197 11.63 -5.54 1.47
N GLU A 198 12.60 -5.62 2.40
CA GLU A 198 12.30 -5.81 3.83
C GLU A 198 11.53 -4.62 4.41
N ALA A 199 11.79 -3.39 3.94
CA ALA A 199 11.06 -2.23 4.40
C ALA A 199 9.62 -2.17 3.83
N ALA A 200 9.45 -2.57 2.57
CA ALA A 200 8.18 -2.50 1.86
C ALA A 200 7.12 -3.45 2.42
N VAL A 201 7.50 -4.66 2.86
CA VAL A 201 6.54 -5.69 3.32
C VAL A 201 5.83 -5.37 4.63
N ASN A 202 6.25 -4.33 5.36
CA ASN A 202 5.72 -4.07 6.70
C ASN A 202 4.37 -3.36 6.68
N ALA A 203 4.21 -2.29 5.89
CA ALA A 203 3.29 -1.22 6.25
C ALA A 203 1.83 -1.68 6.44
N LEU A 204 1.19 -2.35 5.48
CA LEU A 204 -0.20 -2.78 5.60
C LEU A 204 -0.41 -3.82 6.70
N CYS A 205 0.30 -4.94 6.64
CA CYS A 205 0.08 -6.05 7.57
C CYS A 205 0.54 -5.72 9.00
N ASN A 206 1.68 -5.03 9.15
CA ASN A 206 2.20 -4.61 10.45
C ASN A 206 1.29 -3.57 11.11
N SER A 207 0.92 -2.49 10.40
CA SER A 207 0.06 -1.44 10.98
C SER A 207 -1.34 -1.98 11.33
N THR A 208 -1.89 -2.88 10.52
CA THR A 208 -3.15 -3.56 10.78
C THR A 208 -3.05 -4.38 12.08
N SER A 209 -2.02 -5.22 12.21
CA SER A 209 -1.78 -6.03 13.40
C SER A 209 -1.55 -5.17 14.65
N TYR A 210 -0.78 -4.10 14.50
CA TYR A 210 -0.53 -3.13 15.56
C TYR A 210 -1.83 -2.49 16.04
N ARG A 211 -2.66 -1.97 15.13
CA ARG A 211 -3.95 -1.35 15.48
C ARG A 211 -4.87 -2.36 16.17
N MET A 212 -4.94 -3.60 15.66
CA MET A 212 -5.78 -4.66 16.21
C MET A 212 -5.39 -5.05 17.63
N LEU A 213 -4.10 -5.16 17.93
CA LEU A 213 -3.63 -5.75 19.20
C LEU A 213 -3.11 -4.71 20.19
N VAL A 214 -2.28 -3.78 19.74
CA VAL A 214 -1.53 -2.87 20.62
C VAL A 214 -2.21 -1.50 20.71
N GLY A 215 -2.69 -1.00 19.58
CA GLY A 215 -3.28 0.34 19.46
C GLY A 215 -4.49 0.55 20.38
N ARG A 216 -4.70 1.81 20.81
CA ARG A 216 -5.81 2.21 21.69
C ARG A 216 -7.21 1.90 21.11
N ASN A 217 -7.29 1.70 19.80
CA ASN A 217 -8.52 1.46 19.05
C ASN A 217 -8.79 -0.03 18.76
N GLY A 218 -7.95 -0.94 19.27
CA GLY A 218 -8.11 -2.39 19.15
C GLY A 218 -8.30 -3.08 20.49
N ALA A 219 -7.76 -4.30 20.61
CA ALA A 219 -7.86 -5.13 21.81
C ALA A 219 -7.07 -4.56 23.00
N ARG A 220 -6.03 -3.75 22.76
CA ARG A 220 -5.15 -3.17 23.79
C ARG A 220 -4.58 -4.23 24.72
N MET A 221 -3.91 -5.21 24.11
CA MET A 221 -3.27 -6.30 24.83
C MET A 221 -2.30 -5.77 25.88
N LYS A 222 -2.15 -6.54 26.96
CA LYS A 222 -1.23 -6.29 28.06
C LYS A 222 -0.33 -7.50 28.27
N GLN A 223 0.77 -7.30 28.98
CA GLN A 223 1.65 -8.38 29.38
C GLN A 223 0.86 -9.46 30.14
N GLY A 224 1.11 -10.72 29.80
CA GLY A 224 0.41 -11.88 30.36
C GLY A 224 -0.89 -12.26 29.64
N ASP A 225 -1.42 -11.41 28.73
CA ASP A 225 -2.58 -11.79 27.93
C ASP A 225 -2.26 -12.98 27.02
N VAL A 226 -3.16 -13.97 26.99
CA VAL A 226 -3.09 -15.09 26.05
C VAL A 226 -3.88 -14.71 24.80
N VAL A 227 -3.23 -14.74 23.63
CA VAL A 227 -3.82 -14.27 22.37
C VAL A 227 -3.85 -15.42 21.37
N LEU A 228 -5.06 -15.85 20.97
CA LEU A 228 -5.24 -16.81 19.89
C LEU A 228 -5.03 -16.12 18.53
N ILE A 229 -4.05 -16.59 17.75
CA ILE A 229 -3.66 -15.99 16.47
C ILE A 229 -3.93 -16.96 15.33
N TRP A 230 -4.96 -16.68 14.55
CA TRP A 230 -5.26 -17.45 13.34
C TRP A 230 -4.32 -17.10 12.20
N GLY A 231 -3.87 -18.10 11.45
CA GLY A 231 -2.98 -17.90 10.31
C GLY A 231 -1.67 -17.22 10.72
N ALA A 232 -1.09 -17.67 11.84
CA ALA A 232 0.02 -17.00 12.53
C ALA A 232 1.30 -16.82 11.69
N THR A 233 1.42 -17.50 10.55
CA THR A 233 2.55 -17.35 9.62
C THR A 233 2.20 -16.56 8.36
N GLY A 234 0.96 -16.07 8.24
CA GLY A 234 0.57 -15.13 7.17
C GLY A 234 1.01 -13.71 7.50
N GLY A 235 0.77 -12.76 6.59
CA GLY A 235 1.21 -11.37 6.76
C GLY A 235 0.78 -10.74 8.09
N ILE A 236 -0.52 -10.73 8.40
CA ILE A 236 -1.04 -10.21 9.68
C ILE A 236 -0.59 -11.08 10.86
N GLY A 237 -0.72 -12.40 10.73
CA GLY A 237 -0.40 -13.34 11.80
C GLY A 237 1.05 -13.24 12.28
N ALA A 238 2.00 -13.07 11.37
CA ALA A 238 3.42 -12.99 11.69
C ALA A 238 3.75 -11.74 12.52
N TYR A 239 3.19 -10.58 12.17
CA TYR A 239 3.34 -9.37 13.00
C TYR A 239 2.54 -9.47 14.29
N ALA A 240 1.33 -10.04 14.27
CA ALA A 240 0.55 -10.28 15.48
C ALA A 240 1.32 -11.11 16.51
N THR A 241 1.94 -12.21 16.09
CA THR A 241 2.77 -13.06 16.96
C THR A 241 3.93 -12.28 17.55
N GLN A 242 4.65 -11.50 16.72
CA GLN A 242 5.75 -10.65 17.18
C GLN A 242 5.27 -9.59 18.18
N TYR A 243 4.13 -8.95 17.95
CA TYR A 243 3.58 -7.97 18.89
C TYR A 243 3.18 -8.60 20.21
N VAL A 244 2.59 -9.79 20.18
CA VAL A 244 2.22 -10.51 21.41
C VAL A 244 3.46 -10.87 22.21
N LEU A 245 4.49 -11.44 21.58
CA LEU A 245 5.76 -11.74 22.23
C LEU A 245 6.44 -10.48 22.78
N ASN A 246 6.56 -9.43 21.97
CA ASN A 246 7.19 -8.17 22.35
C ASN A 246 6.42 -7.44 23.48
N GLY A 247 5.10 -7.59 23.52
CA GLY A 247 4.25 -7.06 24.60
C GLY A 247 4.26 -7.92 25.88
N GLY A 248 5.01 -9.02 25.90
CA GLY A 248 5.06 -9.96 27.02
C GLY A 248 3.76 -10.79 27.19
N GLY A 249 2.96 -10.90 26.14
CA GLY A 249 1.82 -11.81 26.07
C GLY A 249 2.24 -13.22 25.66
N ILE A 250 1.24 -14.11 25.53
CA ILE A 250 1.43 -15.52 25.19
C ILE A 250 0.65 -15.81 23.89
N PRO A 251 1.32 -15.92 22.74
CA PRO A 251 0.64 -16.23 21.48
C PRO A 251 0.29 -17.71 21.41
N VAL A 252 -0.98 -18.02 21.15
CA VAL A 252 -1.44 -19.36 20.77
C VAL A 252 -1.64 -19.34 19.26
N CYS A 253 -0.64 -19.83 18.53
CA CYS A 253 -0.60 -19.73 17.09
C CYS A 253 -1.33 -20.89 16.41
N VAL A 254 -2.24 -20.58 15.50
CA VAL A 254 -2.92 -21.58 14.64
C VAL A 254 -2.34 -21.51 13.23
N VAL A 255 -1.88 -22.66 12.75
CA VAL A 255 -1.29 -22.86 11.42
C VAL A 255 -1.89 -24.08 10.74
N SER A 256 -1.66 -24.21 9.43
CA SER A 256 -2.28 -25.26 8.60
C SER A 256 -1.33 -26.38 8.18
N SER A 257 -0.06 -26.35 8.60
CA SER A 257 0.96 -27.34 8.23
C SER A 257 2.13 -27.33 9.21
N ALA A 258 2.92 -28.41 9.22
CA ALA A 258 4.13 -28.53 10.06
C ALA A 258 5.18 -27.47 9.68
N ASP A 259 5.47 -27.29 8.38
CA ASP A 259 6.45 -26.30 7.92
C ASP A 259 6.11 -24.86 8.36
N LYS A 260 4.82 -24.54 8.52
CA LYS A 260 4.39 -23.25 9.07
C LYS A 260 4.62 -23.19 10.59
N ALA A 261 4.40 -24.29 11.30
CA ALA A 261 4.69 -24.35 12.72
C ALA A 261 6.19 -24.11 12.99
N ASP A 262 7.08 -24.64 12.16
CA ASP A 262 8.54 -24.53 12.32
C ASP A 262 9.09 -23.08 12.16
N ILE A 263 8.29 -22.15 11.62
CA ILE A 263 8.67 -20.73 11.48
C ILE A 263 8.52 -19.95 12.80
N LEU A 264 7.66 -20.42 13.71
CA LEU A 264 7.21 -19.71 14.92
C LEU A 264 8.04 -20.07 16.15
#